data_AF-A0A358KPD5-F1
#
_entry.id   AF-A0A358KPD5-F1
#
_cell.length_a   1.000
_cell.length_b   1.000
_cell.length_c   1.000
_cell.angle_alpha   90.00
_cell.angle_beta   90.00
_cell.angle_gamma   90.00
#
_symmetry.space_group_name_H-M   'P 1'
#
loop_
_entity.id
_entity.type
_entity.pdbx_description
1 polymer ?
#
loop_
_entity_poly.entity_id
_entity_poly.type
_entity_poly.pdbx_seq_one_letter_code
_entity_poly.pdbx_strand_id
1 'polypeptide(L)'
;MWCQKNRKENEVKYIVSKFLISLDPTGGIIQNTLSGERFEATDEVLKLLSYFKEPHTINEALGYVRIKPREVAQLRSFLTSLRRSKFLVPYPEIDASRGPSILALTNKALVQGTRKTFLSCPSVGLKSIQKDQIVFLGVPFDLGTTGFPGARFAPERMRELSSDTFEYHADIFTGAARGWFSIEHNRHVFEGRKFVDVGNVILQVGEGFDQLFDRLGKIVDQILRKGGFPVIIGGDHSCSYALIRSFKKRYGRIGVIHIDAHTDLADLLPGIPNNHGNVFTRILEENLVDHLYQYGIRGIIGKKRIDKNYSLFPMQQLTTDNDLRQAVAQLDTGVNYYLSLDIDVLDPSYAPGTGTAIPFGMRTETLYKLLSLITARVTILGFDLVEVNPMMDNRDQTCALANSIIILLLAEIEKREQG
;
A
#
# COMPACT_ATOMS: atom_id res chain seq x y z
N MET A 1 -26.37 -34.34 -27.44
CA MET A 1 -25.27 -33.75 -26.63
C MET A 1 -25.52 -33.72 -25.11
N TRP A 2 -26.69 -34.13 -24.60
CA TRP A 2 -26.99 -34.21 -23.16
C TRP A 2 -26.61 -35.57 -22.51
N CYS A 3 -26.48 -36.65 -23.31
CA CYS A 3 -26.18 -38.00 -22.82
C CYS A 3 -24.69 -38.32 -22.53
N GLN A 4 -23.73 -37.54 -23.04
CA GLN A 4 -22.29 -37.80 -22.80
C GLN A 4 -21.73 -37.14 -21.52
N LYS A 5 -22.40 -36.11 -20.96
CA LYS A 5 -21.97 -35.48 -19.69
C LYS A 5 -22.28 -36.35 -18.46
N ASN A 6 -23.39 -37.08 -18.45
CA ASN A 6 -23.81 -37.89 -17.30
C ASN A 6 -23.02 -39.21 -17.15
N ARG A 7 -22.39 -39.74 -18.20
CA ARG A 7 -21.59 -40.98 -18.10
C ARG A 7 -20.28 -40.79 -17.34
N LYS A 8 -19.68 -39.59 -17.35
CA LYS A 8 -18.42 -39.33 -16.63
C LYS A 8 -18.60 -39.10 -15.13
N GLU A 9 -19.77 -38.68 -14.64
CA GLU A 9 -19.95 -38.35 -13.22
C GLU A 9 -20.10 -39.59 -12.31
N ASN A 10 -20.54 -40.73 -12.84
CA ASN A 10 -20.75 -41.93 -12.02
C ASN A 10 -19.47 -42.71 -11.69
N GLU A 11 -18.35 -42.39 -12.34
CA GLU A 11 -17.05 -43.05 -12.12
C GLU A 11 -16.08 -42.20 -11.29
N VAL A 12 -16.44 -40.95 -10.96
CA VAL A 12 -15.60 -40.07 -10.14
C VAL A 12 -15.68 -40.51 -8.69
N LYS A 13 -14.53 -40.89 -8.13
CA LYS A 13 -14.37 -41.13 -6.70
C LYS A 13 -14.16 -39.80 -5.97
N TYR A 14 -14.67 -39.69 -4.76
CA TYR A 14 -14.55 -38.52 -3.90
C TYR A 14 -13.87 -38.92 -2.59
N ILE A 15 -13.21 -37.95 -1.97
CA ILE A 15 -12.74 -38.01 -0.58
C ILE A 15 -13.23 -36.79 0.20
N VAL A 16 -13.18 -36.88 1.53
CA VAL A 16 -13.34 -35.72 2.41
C VAL A 16 -12.15 -34.77 2.22
N SER A 17 -12.43 -33.48 2.10
CA SER A 17 -11.39 -32.44 2.01
C SER A 17 -10.46 -32.46 3.22
N LYS A 18 -9.14 -32.36 2.98
CA LYS A 18 -8.14 -32.23 4.06
C LYS A 18 -8.20 -30.90 4.83
N PHE A 19 -9.00 -29.94 4.36
CA PHE A 19 -9.14 -28.60 4.94
C PHE A 19 -10.36 -28.47 5.87
N LEU A 20 -10.94 -29.59 6.32
CA LEU A 20 -12.05 -29.56 7.28
C LEU A 20 -11.54 -29.55 8.73
N ILE A 21 -12.12 -28.67 9.55
CA ILE A 21 -11.89 -28.59 10.99
C ILE A 21 -13.21 -28.68 11.76
N SER A 22 -13.20 -29.28 12.95
CA SER A 22 -14.31 -29.17 13.91
C SER A 22 -14.15 -27.89 14.71
N LEU A 23 -15.23 -27.13 14.87
CA LEU A 23 -15.22 -25.85 15.61
C LEU A 23 -15.64 -25.99 17.08
N ASP A 24 -16.17 -27.14 17.50
CA ASP A 24 -16.52 -27.43 18.89
C ASP A 24 -15.94 -28.78 19.37
N PRO A 25 -15.82 -28.98 20.70
CA PRO A 25 -15.40 -30.26 21.30
C PRO A 25 -16.47 -31.36 21.19
N THR A 26 -17.74 -30.97 20.99
CA THR A 26 -18.91 -31.87 20.92
C THR A 26 -19.26 -32.36 19.51
N GLY A 27 -18.58 -31.87 18.46
CA GLY A 27 -18.64 -32.39 17.09
C GLY A 27 -19.77 -31.83 16.22
N GLY A 28 -20.45 -30.76 16.64
CA GLY A 28 -21.65 -30.26 15.97
C GLY A 28 -21.40 -29.39 14.73
N ILE A 29 -20.26 -28.69 14.62
CA ILE A 29 -20.02 -27.78 13.49
C ILE A 29 -18.66 -28.06 12.84
N ILE A 30 -18.69 -28.37 11.55
CA ILE A 30 -17.50 -28.52 10.71
C ILE A 30 -17.35 -27.31 9.77
N GLN A 31 -16.12 -26.83 9.63
CA GLN A 31 -15.78 -25.73 8.72
C GLN A 31 -14.73 -26.19 7.72
N ASN A 32 -14.91 -25.80 6.46
CA ASN A 32 -13.85 -25.86 5.48
C ASN A 32 -13.02 -24.58 5.54
N THR A 33 -11.75 -24.67 5.92
CA THR A 33 -10.86 -23.50 6.10
C THR A 33 -10.46 -22.84 4.77
N LEU A 34 -10.61 -23.54 3.65
CA LEU A 34 -10.30 -23.01 2.32
C LEU A 34 -11.47 -22.22 1.71
N SER A 35 -12.71 -22.68 1.89
CA SER A 35 -13.90 -21.99 1.37
C SER A 35 -14.55 -21.05 2.38
N GLY A 36 -14.28 -21.22 3.68
CA GLY A 36 -14.96 -20.51 4.76
C GLY A 36 -16.35 -21.05 5.09
N GLU A 37 -16.87 -21.98 4.29
CA GLU A 37 -18.20 -22.60 4.45
C GLU A 37 -18.27 -23.40 5.76
N ARG A 38 -19.39 -23.25 6.47
CA ARG A 38 -19.69 -23.95 7.73
C ARG A 38 -20.90 -24.84 7.54
N PHE A 39 -20.86 -25.99 8.20
CA PHE A 39 -21.92 -26.97 8.12
C PHE A 39 -22.13 -27.61 9.50
N GLU A 40 -23.39 -27.65 9.95
CA GLU A 40 -23.76 -28.36 11.18
C GLU A 40 -23.86 -29.86 10.87
N ALA A 41 -22.94 -30.66 11.43
CA ALA A 41 -22.85 -32.08 11.15
C ALA A 41 -23.50 -32.90 12.26
N THR A 42 -24.60 -33.57 11.92
CA THR A 42 -25.15 -34.62 12.79
C THR A 42 -24.29 -35.88 12.74
N ASP A 43 -24.45 -36.77 13.72
CA ASP A 43 -23.75 -38.06 13.77
C ASP A 43 -23.93 -38.88 12.49
N GLU A 44 -25.12 -38.82 11.87
CA GLU A 44 -25.39 -39.48 10.60
C GLU A 44 -24.58 -38.89 9.44
N VAL A 45 -24.39 -37.56 9.43
CA VAL A 45 -23.55 -36.90 8.41
C VAL A 45 -22.08 -37.22 8.62
N LEU A 46 -21.60 -37.22 9.86
CA LEU A 46 -20.21 -37.61 10.17
C LEU A 46 -19.95 -39.08 9.78
N LYS A 47 -20.91 -39.97 10.06
CA LYS A 47 -20.85 -41.36 9.62
C LYS A 47 -20.86 -41.47 8.09
N LEU A 48 -21.67 -40.69 7.39
CA LEU A 48 -21.67 -40.64 5.92
C LEU A 48 -20.32 -40.15 5.37
N LEU A 49 -19.77 -39.06 5.92
CA LEU A 49 -18.47 -38.52 5.55
C LEU A 49 -17.34 -39.51 5.83
N SER A 50 -17.47 -40.36 6.85
CA SER A 50 -16.47 -41.38 7.19
C SER A 50 -16.21 -42.38 6.05
N TYR A 51 -17.21 -42.68 5.22
CA TYR A 51 -17.03 -43.52 4.04
C TYR A 51 -16.12 -42.88 2.99
N PHE A 52 -16.07 -41.54 2.95
CA PHE A 52 -15.20 -40.78 2.05
C PHE A 52 -13.82 -40.49 2.66
N LYS A 53 -13.44 -41.11 3.79
CA LYS A 53 -12.03 -41.12 4.24
C LYS A 53 -11.14 -41.86 3.24
N GLU A 54 -11.72 -42.82 2.54
CA GLU A 54 -11.13 -43.52 1.41
C GLU A 54 -11.89 -43.17 0.11
N PRO A 55 -11.26 -43.28 -1.07
CA PRO A 55 -11.86 -42.87 -2.33
C PRO A 55 -13.08 -43.73 -2.73
N HIS A 56 -14.27 -43.12 -2.71
CA HIS A 56 -15.53 -43.77 -3.09
C HIS A 56 -16.35 -42.92 -4.06
N THR A 57 -17.02 -43.56 -5.01
CA THR A 57 -18.07 -42.93 -5.81
C THR A 57 -19.29 -42.65 -4.94
N ILE A 58 -20.13 -41.70 -5.36
CA ILE A 58 -21.42 -41.45 -4.68
C ILE A 58 -22.28 -42.71 -4.64
N ASN A 59 -22.25 -43.55 -5.68
CA ASN A 59 -23.05 -44.78 -5.73
C ASN A 59 -22.56 -45.84 -4.74
N GLU A 60 -21.25 -46.01 -4.59
CA GLU A 60 -20.66 -46.90 -3.59
C GLU A 60 -21.02 -46.43 -2.18
N ALA A 61 -20.88 -45.13 -1.88
CA ALA A 61 -21.25 -44.55 -0.60
C ALA A 61 -22.74 -44.76 -0.27
N LEU A 62 -23.62 -44.56 -1.26
CA LEU A 62 -25.06 -44.81 -1.11
C LEU A 62 -25.38 -46.30 -0.88
N GLY A 63 -24.53 -47.23 -1.37
CA GLY A 63 -24.68 -48.67 -1.14
C GLY A 63 -24.37 -49.11 0.30
N TYR A 64 -23.54 -48.36 1.03
CA TYR A 64 -23.23 -48.66 2.44
C TYR A 64 -24.32 -48.20 3.43
N VAL A 65 -25.24 -47.35 2.99
CA VAL A 65 -26.32 -46.83 3.84
C VAL A 65 -27.62 -47.56 3.53
N ARG A 66 -28.25 -48.17 4.54
CA ARG A 66 -29.57 -48.79 4.40
C ARG A 66 -30.65 -47.72 4.33
N ILE A 67 -31.10 -47.38 3.11
CA ILE A 67 -32.03 -46.27 2.87
C ILE A 67 -33.25 -46.76 2.08
N LYS A 68 -34.43 -46.18 2.35
CA LYS A 68 -35.65 -46.44 1.56
C LYS A 68 -35.52 -45.84 0.15
N PRO A 69 -36.05 -46.47 -0.91
CA PRO A 69 -35.92 -45.97 -2.29
C PRO A 69 -36.32 -44.50 -2.52
N ARG A 70 -37.24 -43.96 -1.70
CA ARG A 70 -37.73 -42.58 -1.77
C ARG A 70 -36.73 -41.54 -1.22
N GLU A 71 -35.80 -41.94 -0.35
CA GLU A 71 -34.84 -41.04 0.33
C GLU A 71 -33.49 -40.96 -0.41
N VAL A 72 -33.23 -41.89 -1.33
CA VAL A 72 -31.99 -41.93 -2.14
C VAL A 72 -31.79 -40.65 -2.96
N ALA A 73 -32.87 -40.07 -3.47
CA ALA A 73 -32.82 -38.82 -4.23
C ALA A 73 -32.40 -37.63 -3.34
N GLN A 74 -32.91 -37.56 -2.11
CA GLN A 74 -32.58 -36.51 -1.15
C GLN A 74 -31.12 -36.61 -0.73
N LEU A 75 -30.63 -37.82 -0.43
CA LEU A 75 -29.24 -38.01 -0.03
C LEU A 75 -28.26 -37.72 -1.18
N ARG A 76 -28.62 -38.04 -2.42
CA ARG A 76 -27.82 -37.66 -3.60
C ARG A 76 -27.76 -36.14 -3.77
N SER A 77 -28.87 -35.43 -3.55
CA SER A 77 -28.89 -33.97 -3.55
C SER A 77 -27.99 -33.40 -2.45
N PHE A 78 -28.03 -34.00 -1.26
CA PHE A 78 -27.18 -33.61 -0.13
C PHE A 78 -25.69 -33.79 -0.42
N LEU A 79 -25.27 -34.95 -0.93
CA LEU A 79 -23.88 -35.21 -1.35
C LEU A 79 -23.43 -34.25 -2.46
N THR A 80 -24.35 -33.84 -3.34
CA THR A 80 -24.08 -32.81 -4.36
C THR A 80 -23.87 -31.43 -3.73
N SER A 81 -24.59 -31.10 -2.66
CA SER A 81 -24.38 -29.88 -1.88
C SER A 81 -23.00 -29.88 -1.21
N LEU A 82 -22.61 -30.99 -0.59
CA LEU A 82 -21.29 -31.13 0.03
C LEU A 82 -20.14 -31.00 -0.98
N ARG A 83 -20.34 -31.44 -2.24
CA ARG A 83 -19.40 -31.18 -3.34
C ARG A 83 -19.30 -29.69 -3.67
N ARG A 84 -20.44 -28.98 -3.77
CA ARG A 84 -20.46 -27.54 -4.06
C ARG A 84 -19.76 -26.74 -2.98
N SER A 85 -20.00 -27.07 -1.71
CA SER A 85 -19.35 -26.43 -0.55
C SER A 85 -17.92 -26.94 -0.28
N LYS A 86 -17.37 -27.79 -1.17
CA LYS A 86 -16.02 -28.37 -1.09
C LYS A 86 -15.72 -29.23 0.16
N PHE A 87 -16.75 -29.79 0.78
CA PHE A 87 -16.59 -30.79 1.85
C PHE A 87 -16.21 -32.16 1.27
N LEU A 88 -16.69 -32.47 0.07
CA LEU A 88 -16.26 -33.62 -0.73
C LEU A 88 -15.55 -33.16 -2.01
N VAL A 89 -14.36 -33.71 -2.27
CA VAL A 89 -13.52 -33.35 -3.41
C VAL A 89 -13.19 -34.60 -4.26
N PRO A 90 -13.02 -34.49 -5.58
CA PRO A 90 -12.64 -35.63 -6.42
C PRO A 90 -11.30 -36.25 -6.00
N TYR A 91 -11.15 -37.57 -6.14
CA TYR A 91 -9.91 -38.33 -5.91
C TYR A 91 -9.17 -38.67 -7.23
N PRO A 92 -7.81 -38.61 -7.27
CA PRO A 92 -6.95 -38.06 -6.22
C PRO A 92 -7.36 -36.61 -5.95
N GLU A 93 -7.27 -36.16 -4.69
CA GLU A 93 -7.35 -34.73 -4.40
C GLU A 93 -6.11 -34.13 -5.06
N ILE A 94 -6.25 -33.82 -6.36
CA ILE A 94 -5.27 -33.07 -7.11
C ILE A 94 -5.23 -31.75 -6.37
N ASP A 95 -4.13 -31.47 -5.69
CA ASP A 95 -3.83 -30.15 -5.14
C ASP A 95 -4.08 -29.15 -6.25
N ALA A 96 -5.29 -28.56 -6.24
CA ALA A 96 -6.01 -28.11 -7.43
C ALA A 96 -5.05 -27.56 -8.47
N SER A 97 -4.63 -28.43 -9.39
CA SER A 97 -3.50 -28.29 -10.31
C SER A 97 -3.00 -26.86 -10.44
N ARG A 98 -2.23 -26.33 -9.46
CA ARG A 98 -1.95 -24.88 -9.28
C ARG A 98 -2.75 -24.01 -10.25
N GLY A 99 -4.08 -23.96 -10.08
CA GLY A 99 -4.94 -23.11 -10.92
C GLY A 99 -4.29 -21.73 -10.91
N PRO A 100 -4.09 -21.11 -12.09
CA PRO A 100 -2.87 -20.38 -12.47
C PRO A 100 -2.19 -19.89 -11.21
N SER A 101 -1.15 -20.62 -10.77
CA SER A 101 -0.57 -20.66 -9.41
C SER A 101 -1.02 -19.55 -8.46
N ILE A 102 -1.12 -19.79 -7.15
CA ILE A 102 -1.21 -18.67 -6.20
C ILE A 102 -0.17 -17.57 -6.53
N LEU A 103 1.00 -17.95 -7.09
CA LEU A 103 1.98 -17.04 -7.71
C LEU A 103 1.48 -16.26 -8.97
N ALA A 104 0.66 -16.81 -9.85
CA ALA A 104 0.03 -16.14 -10.99
C ALA A 104 -1.26 -15.37 -10.64
N LEU A 105 -1.95 -15.72 -9.54
CA LEU A 105 -2.99 -14.88 -8.92
C LEU A 105 -2.37 -13.72 -8.12
N THR A 106 -1.26 -13.94 -7.40
CA THR A 106 -0.47 -12.89 -6.74
C THR A 106 0.32 -12.05 -7.75
N ASN A 107 0.62 -12.55 -8.95
CA ASN A 107 1.18 -11.72 -10.03
C ASN A 107 0.14 -10.85 -10.74
N LYS A 108 -1.17 -10.99 -10.44
CA LYS A 108 -2.21 -10.11 -11.01
C LYS A 108 -2.57 -8.95 -10.10
N ALA A 109 -2.57 -9.14 -8.79
CA ALA A 109 -2.79 -8.07 -7.83
C ALA A 109 -1.44 -7.47 -7.43
N LEU A 110 -1.20 -6.21 -7.80
CA LEU A 110 0.01 -5.49 -7.37
C LEU A 110 -0.16 -4.85 -5.99
N VAL A 111 -1.41 -4.63 -5.58
CA VAL A 111 -1.81 -4.01 -4.33
C VAL A 111 -2.87 -4.87 -3.62
N GLN A 112 -2.94 -4.74 -2.30
CA GLN A 112 -3.92 -5.39 -1.43
C GLN A 112 -4.71 -4.33 -0.67
N GLY A 113 -6.04 -4.43 -0.72
CA GLY A 113 -6.93 -3.56 0.06
C GLY A 113 -6.73 -3.73 1.57
N THR A 114 -6.96 -2.66 2.31
CA THR A 114 -6.78 -2.56 3.76
C THR A 114 -8.12 -2.53 4.50
N ARG A 115 -8.11 -2.72 5.82
CA ARG A 115 -9.35 -2.76 6.62
C ARG A 115 -9.98 -1.38 6.77
N LYS A 116 -9.15 -0.38 7.03
CA LYS A 116 -9.49 1.04 6.94
C LYS A 116 -8.76 1.64 5.75
N THR A 117 -9.31 2.71 5.17
CA THR A 117 -8.67 3.48 4.09
C THR A 117 -8.21 4.83 4.63
N PHE A 118 -7.25 5.44 3.94
CA PHE A 118 -6.85 6.82 4.25
C PHE A 118 -8.06 7.75 4.17
N LEU A 119 -8.26 8.56 5.22
CA LEU A 119 -9.35 9.54 5.31
C LEU A 119 -10.75 8.92 5.15
N SER A 120 -10.93 7.61 5.34
CA SER A 120 -12.19 6.91 5.03
C SER A 120 -12.64 7.05 3.55
N CYS A 121 -11.73 7.34 2.62
CA CYS A 121 -12.08 7.47 1.21
C CYS A 121 -12.35 6.10 0.55
N PRO A 122 -13.02 6.03 -0.62
CA PRO A 122 -13.34 4.77 -1.28
C PRO A 122 -12.11 3.91 -1.59
N SER A 123 -12.17 2.62 -1.21
CA SER A 123 -11.18 1.63 -1.63
C SER A 123 -11.42 1.19 -3.07
N VAL A 124 -10.40 1.30 -3.92
CA VAL A 124 -10.51 0.92 -5.34
C VAL A 124 -9.30 0.11 -5.80
N GLY A 125 -9.48 -0.76 -6.79
CA GLY A 125 -8.33 -1.39 -7.45
C GLY A 125 -7.67 -0.44 -8.45
N LEU A 126 -6.40 -0.68 -8.79
CA LEU A 126 -5.63 0.13 -9.76
C LEU A 126 -6.35 0.33 -11.11
N LYS A 127 -7.12 -0.66 -11.57
CA LYS A 127 -7.88 -0.59 -12.82
C LYS A 127 -9.05 0.40 -12.78
N SER A 128 -9.56 0.71 -11.58
CA SER A 128 -10.71 1.57 -11.36
C SER A 128 -10.34 3.03 -11.11
N ILE A 129 -9.04 3.36 -11.02
CA ILE A 129 -8.59 4.75 -10.94
C ILE A 129 -9.08 5.52 -12.18
N GLN A 130 -9.53 6.74 -11.93
CA GLN A 130 -9.98 7.74 -12.89
C GLN A 130 -9.02 8.93 -12.89
N LYS A 131 -9.12 9.75 -13.93
CA LYS A 131 -8.33 10.97 -14.09
C LYS A 131 -8.63 11.96 -12.95
N ASP A 132 -7.62 12.72 -12.56
CA ASP A 132 -7.68 13.83 -11.61
C ASP A 132 -8.10 13.39 -10.18
N GLN A 133 -7.98 12.09 -9.87
CA GLN A 133 -8.15 11.55 -8.52
C GLN A 133 -6.86 11.66 -7.72
N ILE A 134 -6.97 11.98 -6.43
CA ILE A 134 -5.88 11.79 -5.46
C ILE A 134 -5.88 10.32 -5.06
N VAL A 135 -4.74 9.65 -5.24
CA VAL A 135 -4.61 8.20 -5.10
C VAL A 135 -3.62 7.87 -3.98
N PHE A 136 -4.13 7.37 -2.86
CA PHE A 136 -3.30 6.89 -1.76
C PHE A 136 -2.76 5.49 -2.04
N LEU A 137 -1.46 5.31 -1.84
CA LEU A 137 -0.78 4.01 -1.90
C LEU A 137 0.11 3.87 -0.66
N GLY A 138 -0.04 2.76 0.07
CA GLY A 138 0.86 2.44 1.17
C GLY A 138 2.00 1.51 0.75
N VAL A 139 3.19 1.74 1.31
CA VAL A 139 4.40 0.95 1.04
C VAL A 139 4.97 0.40 2.35
N PRO A 140 4.47 -0.73 2.87
CA PRO A 140 4.86 -1.25 4.17
C PRO A 140 6.23 -1.96 4.16
N PHE A 141 7.30 -1.26 3.78
CA PHE A 141 8.64 -1.80 3.59
C PHE A 141 9.70 -1.02 4.38
N ASP A 142 10.61 -1.72 5.07
CA ASP A 142 11.72 -1.08 5.81
C ASP A 142 13.01 -1.95 5.81
N LEU A 143 13.22 -2.79 4.80
CA LEU A 143 14.42 -3.63 4.73
C LEU A 143 15.68 -2.84 4.33
N GLY A 144 15.51 -1.63 3.79
CA GLY A 144 16.57 -0.68 3.48
C GLY A 144 16.99 0.18 4.68
N THR A 145 16.33 0.05 5.83
CA THR A 145 16.70 0.76 7.04
C THR A 145 18.00 0.21 7.66
N THR A 146 18.91 1.12 8.00
CA THR A 146 20.09 0.82 8.84
C THR A 146 19.93 1.27 10.30
N GLY A 147 18.99 2.19 10.56
CA GLY A 147 18.58 2.59 11.91
C GLY A 147 17.56 1.63 12.53
N PHE A 148 16.62 2.17 13.31
CA PHE A 148 15.61 1.35 13.98
C PHE A 148 14.47 0.96 13.01
N PRO A 149 14.20 -0.34 12.79
CA PRO A 149 13.13 -0.78 11.89
C PRO A 149 11.74 -0.52 12.48
N GLY A 150 10.71 -0.55 11.64
CA GLY A 150 9.32 -0.36 12.06
C GLY A 150 8.51 0.55 11.13
N ALA A 151 9.17 1.25 10.20
CA ALA A 151 8.49 2.09 9.22
C ALA A 151 7.51 1.29 8.34
N ARG A 152 7.69 -0.03 8.20
CA ARG A 152 6.73 -0.92 7.53
C ARG A 152 5.31 -0.86 8.10
N PHE A 153 5.14 -0.44 9.36
CA PHE A 153 3.84 -0.38 10.03
C PHE A 153 3.12 0.97 9.85
N ALA A 154 3.81 2.01 9.38
CA ALA A 154 3.21 3.35 9.21
C ALA A 154 2.00 3.38 8.29
N PRO A 155 2.01 2.74 7.10
CA PRO A 155 0.86 2.85 6.20
C PRO A 155 -0.45 2.33 6.79
N GLU A 156 -0.42 1.33 7.67
CA GLU A 156 -1.63 0.87 8.35
C GLU A 156 -2.00 1.82 9.49
N ARG A 157 -1.04 2.18 10.35
CA ARG A 157 -1.34 3.02 11.52
C ARG A 157 -1.83 4.41 11.13
N MET A 158 -1.22 5.01 10.11
CA MET A 158 -1.64 6.30 9.59
C MET A 158 -3.04 6.25 8.97
N ARG A 159 -3.41 5.17 8.27
CA ARG A 159 -4.80 4.97 7.81
C ARG A 159 -5.77 4.99 8.96
N GLU A 160 -5.50 4.20 10.00
CA GLU A 160 -6.37 4.08 11.17
C GLU A 160 -6.67 5.41 11.84
N LEU A 161 -5.66 6.26 11.99
CA LEU A 161 -5.78 7.57 12.61
C LEU A 161 -6.43 8.61 11.68
N SER A 162 -6.08 8.55 10.39
CA SER A 162 -6.60 9.49 9.39
C SER A 162 -8.10 9.32 9.21
N SER A 163 -8.62 8.08 9.25
CA SER A 163 -10.05 7.79 9.12
C SER A 163 -10.89 8.39 10.24
N ASP A 164 -10.29 8.52 11.43
CA ASP A 164 -10.96 9.00 12.63
C ASP A 164 -10.90 10.54 12.74
N THR A 165 -9.93 11.16 12.06
CA THR A 165 -9.67 12.62 12.14
C THR A 165 -10.23 13.38 10.94
N PHE A 166 -10.16 12.80 9.75
CA PHE A 166 -10.49 13.45 8.48
C PHE A 166 -11.44 12.55 7.68
N GLU A 167 -12.72 12.58 8.01
CA GLU A 167 -13.69 11.74 7.32
C GLU A 167 -14.03 12.31 5.92
N TYR A 168 -13.71 11.54 4.88
CA TYR A 168 -14.04 11.86 3.50
C TYR A 168 -15.56 11.74 3.28
N HIS A 169 -16.21 12.88 3.12
CA HIS A 169 -17.64 12.93 2.84
C HIS A 169 -17.91 13.18 1.36
N ALA A 170 -18.68 12.27 0.75
CA ALA A 170 -19.27 12.46 -0.57
C ALA A 170 -20.78 12.65 -0.44
N ASP A 171 -21.34 13.52 -1.27
CA ASP A 171 -22.78 13.64 -1.39
C ASP A 171 -23.37 12.39 -2.04
N ILE A 172 -24.35 11.76 -1.37
CA ILE A 172 -24.89 10.46 -1.77
C ILE A 172 -25.70 10.50 -3.08
N PHE A 173 -26.15 11.67 -3.52
CA PHE A 173 -26.97 11.81 -4.73
C PHE A 173 -26.11 12.14 -5.95
N THR A 174 -25.10 13.00 -5.77
CA THR A 174 -24.24 13.48 -6.85
C THR A 174 -22.92 12.72 -6.94
N GLY A 175 -22.50 12.05 -5.87
CA GLY A 175 -21.19 11.43 -5.73
C GLY A 175 -20.03 12.43 -5.66
N ALA A 176 -20.33 13.73 -5.53
CA ALA A 176 -19.33 14.78 -5.42
C ALA A 176 -18.76 14.83 -4.00
N ALA A 177 -17.45 14.98 -3.88
CA ALA A 177 -16.81 15.22 -2.59
C ALA A 177 -17.24 16.58 -2.03
N ARG A 178 -17.63 16.62 -0.76
CA ARG A 178 -18.01 17.87 -0.08
C ARG A 178 -16.81 18.72 0.32
N GLY A 179 -15.61 18.14 0.32
CA GLY A 179 -14.41 18.80 0.81
C GLY A 179 -14.51 19.14 2.30
N TRP A 180 -13.65 20.06 2.74
CA TRP A 180 -13.59 20.55 4.12
C TRP A 180 -13.39 22.06 4.12
N PHE A 181 -13.83 22.75 5.17
CA PHE A 181 -13.47 24.15 5.38
C PHE A 181 -12.12 24.23 6.08
N SER A 182 -11.10 24.79 5.44
CA SER A 182 -9.81 25.07 6.08
C SER A 182 -9.83 26.45 6.72
N ILE A 183 -9.51 26.49 8.01
CA ILE A 183 -9.38 27.74 8.78
C ILE A 183 -8.18 28.54 8.30
N GLU A 184 -7.06 27.87 8.04
CA GLU A 184 -5.78 28.45 7.61
C GLU A 184 -5.92 29.16 6.25
N HIS A 185 -6.72 28.59 5.37
CA HIS A 185 -7.00 29.14 4.04
C HIS A 185 -8.25 30.01 3.98
N ASN A 186 -9.07 30.00 5.05
CA ASN A 186 -10.38 30.64 5.13
C ASN A 186 -11.27 30.35 3.90
N ARG A 187 -11.32 29.08 3.48
CA ARG A 187 -12.09 28.63 2.31
C ARG A 187 -12.37 27.13 2.38
N HIS A 188 -13.32 26.68 1.55
CA HIS A 188 -13.48 25.26 1.27
C HIS A 188 -12.32 24.75 0.40
N VAL A 189 -11.79 23.59 0.77
CA VAL A 189 -10.76 22.85 0.06
C VAL A 189 -11.31 21.47 -0.31
N PHE A 190 -10.83 20.92 -1.42
CA PHE A 190 -11.18 19.61 -1.94
C PHE A 190 -12.64 19.41 -2.35
N GLU A 191 -13.40 20.48 -2.55
CA GLU A 191 -14.74 20.41 -3.11
C GLU A 191 -14.70 19.79 -4.52
N GLY A 192 -15.48 18.72 -4.72
CA GLY A 192 -15.49 17.96 -5.96
C GLY A 192 -14.24 17.11 -6.23
N ARG A 193 -13.17 17.21 -5.42
CA ARG A 193 -11.96 16.40 -5.57
C ARG A 193 -12.19 14.97 -5.09
N LYS A 194 -11.84 14.00 -5.93
CA LYS A 194 -12.05 12.59 -5.62
C LYS A 194 -10.78 11.97 -5.05
N PHE A 195 -10.91 11.37 -3.87
CA PHE A 195 -9.84 10.65 -3.19
C PHE A 195 -10.15 9.17 -3.28
N VAL A 196 -9.13 8.35 -3.50
CA VAL A 196 -9.26 6.89 -3.51
C VAL A 196 -8.04 6.26 -2.84
N ASP A 197 -8.23 5.13 -2.18
CA ASP A 197 -7.14 4.34 -1.59
C ASP A 197 -7.02 3.01 -2.32
N VAL A 198 -5.83 2.75 -2.88
CA VAL A 198 -5.55 1.49 -3.59
C VAL A 198 -5.00 0.40 -2.67
N GLY A 199 -4.82 0.70 -1.39
CA GLY A 199 -4.27 -0.19 -0.38
C GLY A 199 -2.75 -0.18 -0.35
N ASN A 200 -2.17 -1.31 0.06
CA ASN A 200 -0.72 -1.46 0.19
C ASN A 200 -0.15 -2.20 -1.02
N VAL A 201 1.09 -1.88 -1.43
CA VAL A 201 1.85 -2.78 -2.30
C VAL A 201 1.97 -4.15 -1.64
N ILE A 202 1.80 -5.21 -2.42
CA ILE A 202 2.00 -6.57 -1.94
C ILE A 202 3.50 -6.86 -1.90
N LEU A 203 3.98 -7.26 -0.72
CA LEU A 203 5.31 -7.80 -0.52
C LEU A 203 5.31 -9.31 -0.71
N GLN A 204 6.33 -9.86 -1.37
CA GLN A 204 6.49 -11.30 -1.52
C GLN A 204 7.49 -11.85 -0.50
N VAL A 205 7.26 -13.08 -0.03
CA VAL A 205 8.16 -13.73 0.93
C VAL A 205 9.52 -13.99 0.26
N GLY A 206 10.59 -13.57 0.92
CA GLY A 206 11.96 -13.70 0.39
C GLY A 206 12.26 -12.78 -0.78
N GLU A 207 11.42 -11.77 -1.00
CA GLU A 207 11.61 -10.78 -2.04
C GLU A 207 12.83 -9.88 -1.78
N GLY A 208 13.61 -9.63 -2.84
CA GLY A 208 14.68 -8.64 -2.83
C GLY A 208 14.23 -7.25 -3.28
N PHE A 209 15.11 -6.28 -3.11
CA PHE A 209 14.86 -4.87 -3.40
C PHE A 209 14.45 -4.62 -4.85
N ASP A 210 15.17 -5.18 -5.83
CA ASP A 210 14.89 -4.93 -7.25
C ASP A 210 13.50 -5.43 -7.67
N GLN A 211 13.07 -6.60 -7.16
CA GLN A 211 11.73 -7.11 -7.44
C GLN A 211 10.63 -6.19 -6.88
N LEU A 212 10.83 -5.68 -5.65
CA LEU A 212 9.90 -4.73 -5.04
C LEU A 212 9.88 -3.40 -5.81
N PHE A 213 11.04 -2.86 -6.15
CA PHE A 213 11.17 -1.60 -6.87
C PHE A 213 10.57 -1.67 -8.28
N ASP A 214 10.70 -2.82 -8.95
CA ASP A 214 10.01 -3.06 -10.22
C ASP A 214 8.49 -3.16 -10.05
N ARG A 215 8.01 -3.74 -8.94
CA ARG A 215 6.58 -3.78 -8.63
C ARG A 215 6.03 -2.39 -8.33
N LEU A 216 6.70 -1.63 -7.47
CA LEU A 216 6.36 -0.25 -7.14
C LEU A 216 6.30 0.60 -8.41
N GLY A 217 7.30 0.46 -9.28
CA GLY A 217 7.31 1.22 -10.54
C GLY A 217 6.13 0.87 -11.46
N LYS A 218 5.72 -0.41 -11.53
CA LYS A 218 4.53 -0.82 -12.29
C LYS A 218 3.22 -0.28 -11.70
N ILE A 219 3.14 -0.17 -10.37
CA ILE A 219 1.96 0.39 -9.68
C ILE A 219 1.85 1.88 -9.99
N VAL A 220 2.93 2.64 -9.77
CA VAL A 220 2.96 4.09 -9.99
C VAL A 220 2.73 4.43 -11.46
N ASP A 221 3.35 3.70 -12.40
CA ASP A 221 3.10 3.88 -13.83
C ASP A 221 1.62 3.67 -14.19
N GLN A 222 0.91 2.74 -13.55
CA GLN A 222 -0.55 2.58 -13.75
C GLN A 222 -1.35 3.76 -13.20
N ILE A 223 -0.99 4.28 -12.03
CA ILE A 223 -1.64 5.46 -11.44
C ILE A 223 -1.45 6.67 -12.37
N LEU A 224 -0.21 6.94 -12.77
CA LEU A 224 0.16 8.07 -13.61
C LEU A 224 -0.47 8.00 -15.01
N ARG A 225 -0.55 6.82 -15.63
CA ARG A 225 -1.20 6.64 -16.94
C ARG A 225 -2.70 6.93 -16.92
N LYS A 226 -3.34 6.71 -15.78
CA LYS A 226 -4.75 7.02 -15.59
C LYS A 226 -4.99 8.49 -15.22
N GLY A 227 -3.93 9.27 -15.06
CA GLY A 227 -4.00 10.67 -14.64
C GLY A 227 -4.36 10.84 -13.17
N GLY A 228 -4.09 9.84 -12.33
CA GLY A 228 -4.19 9.99 -10.89
C GLY A 228 -2.98 10.74 -10.32
N PHE A 229 -3.21 11.51 -9.25
CA PHE A 229 -2.18 12.17 -8.46
C PHE A 229 -1.78 11.25 -7.30
N PRO A 230 -0.61 10.61 -7.34
CA PRO A 230 -0.23 9.65 -6.31
C PRO A 230 0.26 10.35 -5.04
N VAL A 231 -0.27 9.88 -3.91
CA VAL A 231 0.19 10.20 -2.56
C VAL A 231 0.67 8.88 -1.96
N ILE A 232 1.99 8.73 -1.83
CA ILE A 232 2.59 7.49 -1.37
C ILE A 232 2.95 7.63 0.11
N ILE A 233 2.50 6.69 0.93
CA ILE A 233 2.83 6.65 2.35
C ILE A 233 3.81 5.51 2.53
N GLY A 234 5.04 5.87 2.86
CA GLY A 234 6.17 4.97 2.94
C GLY A 234 6.24 4.17 4.22
N GLY A 235 7.10 3.15 4.15
CA GLY A 235 8.06 2.81 5.19
C GLY A 235 9.37 3.55 4.88
N ASP A 236 10.50 2.86 4.72
CA ASP A 236 11.81 3.50 4.59
C ASP A 236 12.01 4.29 3.27
N HIS A 237 13.00 5.20 3.29
CA HIS A 237 13.29 6.11 2.18
C HIS A 237 13.83 5.42 0.91
N SER A 238 14.24 4.13 0.99
CA SER A 238 14.75 3.41 -0.18
C SER A 238 13.69 3.24 -1.29
N CYS A 239 12.42 3.26 -0.90
CA CYS A 239 11.28 3.12 -1.81
C CYS A 239 11.22 4.25 -2.85
N SER A 240 11.67 5.46 -2.50
CA SER A 240 11.56 6.66 -3.35
C SER A 240 12.35 6.53 -4.65
N TYR A 241 13.40 5.68 -4.71
CA TYR A 241 14.09 5.35 -5.97
C TYR A 241 13.14 4.83 -7.04
N ALA A 242 12.29 3.86 -6.70
CA ALA A 242 11.36 3.24 -7.64
C ALA A 242 10.26 4.23 -8.09
N LEU A 243 9.83 5.09 -7.17
CA LEU A 243 8.82 6.11 -7.42
C LEU A 243 9.38 7.14 -8.41
N ILE A 244 10.50 7.80 -8.07
CA ILE A 244 11.15 8.83 -8.89
C ILE A 244 11.52 8.30 -10.29
N ARG A 245 12.05 7.07 -10.38
CA ARG A 245 12.33 6.39 -11.66
C ARG A 245 11.09 6.31 -12.55
N SER A 246 9.91 6.10 -11.97
CA SER A 246 8.64 6.00 -12.69
C SER A 246 8.14 7.37 -13.16
N PHE A 247 8.30 8.41 -12.35
CA PHE A 247 8.03 9.79 -12.77
C PHE A 247 8.94 10.23 -13.92
N LYS A 248 10.24 9.96 -13.82
CA LYS A 248 11.20 10.26 -14.89
C LYS A 248 10.80 9.59 -16.20
N LYS A 249 10.42 8.31 -16.15
CA LYS A 249 9.93 7.56 -17.31
C LYS A 249 8.67 8.18 -17.93
N ARG A 250 7.74 8.69 -17.12
CA ARG A 250 6.46 9.25 -17.59
C ARG A 250 6.58 10.65 -18.17
N TYR A 251 7.39 11.50 -17.52
CA TYR A 251 7.44 12.95 -17.77
C TYR A 251 8.71 13.42 -18.47
N GLY A 252 9.75 12.58 -18.53
CA GLY A 252 11.00 12.88 -19.23
C GLY A 252 11.90 13.85 -18.46
N ARG A 253 11.45 15.09 -18.19
CA ARG A 253 12.19 16.09 -17.42
C ARG A 253 11.51 16.32 -16.07
N ILE A 254 12.20 16.06 -14.96
CA ILE A 254 11.67 16.27 -13.60
C ILE A 254 12.77 16.77 -12.66
N GLY A 255 12.42 17.70 -11.77
CA GLY A 255 13.21 17.98 -10.57
C GLY A 255 12.75 17.11 -9.40
N VAL A 256 13.59 16.99 -8.37
CA VAL A 256 13.20 16.41 -7.08
C VAL A 256 13.44 17.41 -5.96
N ILE A 257 12.43 17.56 -5.13
CA ILE A 257 12.49 18.27 -3.86
C ILE A 257 12.53 17.21 -2.78
N HIS A 258 13.60 17.23 -1.99
CA HIS A 258 13.84 16.29 -0.91
C HIS A 258 13.92 17.07 0.40
N ILE A 259 13.06 16.75 1.34
CA ILE A 259 12.96 17.43 2.63
C ILE A 259 13.27 16.41 3.72
N ASP A 260 14.44 16.52 4.36
CA ASP A 260 15.03 15.45 5.16
C ASP A 260 16.09 16.01 6.14
N ALA A 261 16.41 15.28 7.22
CA ALA A 261 17.60 15.52 8.03
C ALA A 261 18.91 15.05 7.36
N HIS A 262 18.83 14.03 6.51
CA HIS A 262 19.92 13.30 5.88
C HIS A 262 20.03 13.59 4.40
N THR A 263 21.24 13.53 3.87
CA THR A 263 21.43 13.66 2.42
C THR A 263 21.04 12.40 1.66
N ASP A 264 21.10 11.23 2.29
CA ASP A 264 20.91 9.94 1.62
C ASP A 264 21.78 9.75 0.36
N LEU A 265 23.01 10.30 0.46
CA LEU A 265 24.06 10.27 -0.54
C LEU A 265 25.24 9.37 -0.14
N ALA A 266 25.02 8.35 0.69
CA ALA A 266 26.06 7.37 0.98
C ALA A 266 26.50 6.63 -0.28
N ASP A 267 27.69 6.05 -0.25
CA ASP A 267 28.27 5.37 -1.40
C ASP A 267 27.48 4.10 -1.77
N LEU A 268 27.42 3.80 -3.08
CA LEU A 268 26.92 2.53 -3.59
C LEU A 268 28.03 1.48 -3.49
N LEU A 269 27.88 0.55 -2.55
CA LEU A 269 28.86 -0.51 -2.32
C LEU A 269 28.48 -1.80 -3.06
N PRO A 270 29.43 -2.52 -3.69
CA PRO A 270 29.15 -3.79 -4.34
C PRO A 270 28.46 -4.79 -3.41
N GLY A 271 27.34 -5.36 -3.86
CA GLY A 271 26.57 -6.35 -3.10
C GLY A 271 25.64 -5.76 -2.03
N ILE A 272 25.65 -4.44 -1.80
CA ILE A 272 24.68 -3.76 -0.93
C ILE A 272 23.54 -3.24 -1.81
N PRO A 273 22.28 -3.63 -1.52
CA PRO A 273 21.14 -3.10 -2.26
C PRO A 273 20.98 -1.59 -2.02
N ASN A 274 20.28 -0.93 -2.95
CA ASN A 274 19.87 0.45 -2.75
C ASN A 274 18.95 0.54 -1.52
N ASN A 275 19.39 1.30 -0.53
CA ASN A 275 18.83 1.40 0.81
C ASN A 275 18.48 2.87 1.11
N HIS A 276 17.96 3.14 2.31
CA HIS A 276 17.47 4.49 2.61
C HIS A 276 18.59 5.55 2.54
N GLY A 277 19.79 5.24 3.03
CA GLY A 277 20.90 6.19 3.09
C GLY A 277 21.68 6.42 1.80
N ASN A 278 21.39 5.72 0.70
CA ASN A 278 22.08 5.88 -0.58
C ASN A 278 21.15 6.08 -1.79
N VAL A 279 19.84 6.21 -1.54
CA VAL A 279 18.80 6.29 -2.58
C VAL A 279 19.07 7.44 -3.56
N PHE A 280 19.54 8.60 -3.08
CA PHE A 280 19.80 9.76 -3.92
C PHE A 280 21.15 9.70 -4.64
N THR A 281 22.14 8.95 -4.13
CA THR A 281 23.36 8.67 -4.90
C THR A 281 23.00 7.95 -6.18
N ARG A 282 22.18 6.90 -6.08
CA ARG A 282 21.72 6.12 -7.23
C ARG A 282 20.89 6.96 -8.20
N ILE A 283 19.98 7.79 -7.69
CA ILE A 283 19.15 8.68 -8.51
C ILE A 283 20.01 9.64 -9.35
N LEU A 284 21.06 10.23 -8.76
CA LEU A 284 21.96 11.13 -9.48
C LEU A 284 22.84 10.38 -10.48
N GLU A 285 23.42 9.23 -10.11
CA GLU A 285 24.29 8.45 -11.00
C GLU A 285 23.54 7.87 -12.21
N GLU A 286 22.28 7.47 -12.03
CA GLU A 286 21.42 7.01 -13.11
C GLU A 286 20.74 8.15 -13.90
N ASN A 287 21.04 9.42 -13.59
CA ASN A 287 20.46 10.62 -14.22
C ASN A 287 18.93 10.62 -14.22
N LEU A 288 18.33 10.16 -13.11
CA LEU A 288 16.87 10.05 -12.98
C LEU A 288 16.19 11.38 -12.68
N VAL A 289 16.96 12.45 -12.45
CA VAL A 289 16.47 13.79 -12.14
C VAL A 289 17.30 14.83 -12.87
N ASP A 290 16.66 15.95 -13.20
CA ASP A 290 17.32 17.11 -13.79
C ASP A 290 18.03 17.94 -12.73
N HIS A 291 17.43 18.05 -11.54
CA HIS A 291 18.05 18.69 -10.39
C HIS A 291 17.46 18.12 -9.09
N LEU A 292 18.31 17.87 -8.10
CA LEU A 292 17.95 17.48 -6.74
C LEU A 292 18.15 18.66 -5.79
N TYR A 293 17.08 19.08 -5.12
CA TYR A 293 17.12 20.14 -4.10
C TYR A 293 16.83 19.52 -2.73
N GLN A 294 17.79 19.59 -1.81
CA GLN A 294 17.66 19.06 -0.45
C GLN A 294 17.48 20.17 0.58
N TYR A 295 16.47 20.06 1.44
CA TYR A 295 16.12 21.03 2.47
C TYR A 295 16.09 20.38 3.85
N GLY A 296 16.71 21.02 4.86
CA GLY A 296 16.64 20.58 6.25
C GLY A 296 17.80 19.69 6.71
N ILE A 297 18.77 19.45 5.82
CA ILE A 297 19.93 18.59 6.11
C ILE A 297 20.73 19.13 7.29
N ARG A 298 21.11 18.24 8.21
CA ARG A 298 21.90 18.59 9.41
C ARG A 298 22.76 17.42 9.88
N GLY A 299 23.59 17.68 10.89
CA GLY A 299 24.54 16.69 11.41
C GLY A 299 25.87 16.67 10.68
N ILE A 300 26.64 15.60 10.88
CA ILE A 300 27.98 15.42 10.31
C ILE A 300 27.90 14.37 9.21
N ILE A 301 28.34 14.72 8.00
CA ILE A 301 28.36 13.83 6.85
C ILE A 301 29.80 13.44 6.49
N GLY A 302 29.99 12.21 6.00
CA GLY A 302 31.31 11.70 5.62
C GLY A 302 31.89 12.38 4.37
N LYS A 303 31.04 12.86 3.46
CA LYS A 303 31.46 13.49 2.20
C LYS A 303 30.44 14.51 1.74
N LYS A 304 30.92 15.68 1.30
CA LYS A 304 30.09 16.66 0.59
C LYS A 304 30.03 16.30 -0.90
N ARG A 305 28.83 16.11 -1.43
CA ARG A 305 28.61 15.94 -2.87
C ARG A 305 28.87 17.25 -3.61
N ILE A 306 29.61 17.18 -4.71
CA ILE A 306 29.80 18.27 -5.66
C ILE A 306 29.23 17.81 -6.99
N ASP A 307 28.09 18.36 -7.37
CA ASP A 307 27.34 17.99 -8.57
C ASP A 307 26.58 19.24 -9.05
N LYS A 308 26.56 19.48 -10.36
CA LYS A 308 25.90 20.67 -10.94
C LYS A 308 24.38 20.59 -10.87
N ASN A 309 23.85 19.38 -10.76
CA ASN A 309 22.42 19.09 -10.70
C ASN A 309 21.95 18.88 -9.25
N TYR A 310 22.66 19.45 -8.28
CA TYR A 310 22.43 19.24 -6.86
C TYR A 310 22.55 20.55 -6.08
N SER A 311 21.53 20.87 -5.29
CA SER A 311 21.52 21.99 -4.36
C SER A 311 21.18 21.50 -2.96
N LEU A 312 21.90 22.03 -1.97
CA LEU A 312 21.78 21.68 -0.56
C LEU A 312 21.47 22.93 0.26
N PHE A 313 20.36 22.89 0.99
CA PHE A 313 19.93 23.92 1.94
C PHE A 313 19.90 23.31 3.35
N PRO A 314 21.00 23.42 4.11
CA PRO A 314 21.09 22.84 5.45
C PRO A 314 20.15 23.58 6.42
N MET A 315 19.78 22.91 7.51
CA MET A 315 18.82 23.42 8.49
C MET A 315 19.19 24.81 9.04
N GLN A 316 20.49 25.08 9.24
CA GLN A 316 20.99 26.37 9.74
C GLN A 316 20.78 27.54 8.77
N GLN A 317 20.49 27.25 7.50
CA GLN A 317 20.14 28.25 6.48
C GLN A 317 18.63 28.39 6.27
N LEU A 318 17.81 27.72 7.08
CA LEU A 318 16.34 27.71 6.92
C LEU A 318 15.66 28.22 8.21
N THR A 319 16.18 29.30 8.77
CA THR A 319 15.77 29.79 10.11
C THR A 319 14.76 30.93 10.08
N THR A 320 14.72 31.71 9.00
CA THR A 320 13.80 32.84 8.85
C THR A 320 12.93 32.72 7.59
N ASP A 321 11.81 33.45 7.58
CA ASP A 321 10.94 33.57 6.41
C ASP A 321 11.68 34.01 5.14
N ASN A 322 12.67 34.90 5.28
CA ASN A 322 13.48 35.35 4.15
C ASN A 322 14.38 34.22 3.62
N ASP A 323 15.00 33.45 4.52
CA ASP A 323 15.87 32.35 4.09
C ASP A 323 15.08 31.27 3.34
N LEU A 324 13.89 30.91 3.83
CA LEU A 324 13.00 29.97 3.14
C LEU A 324 12.65 30.47 1.73
N ARG A 325 12.32 31.76 1.58
CA ARG A 325 12.01 32.35 0.27
C ARG A 325 13.20 32.33 -0.68
N GLN A 326 14.41 32.64 -0.18
CA GLN A 326 15.63 32.59 -0.97
C GLN A 326 15.97 31.16 -1.42
N ALA A 327 15.81 30.17 -0.53
CA ALA A 327 16.04 28.76 -0.85
C ALA A 327 15.04 28.24 -1.89
N VAL A 328 13.76 28.57 -1.74
CA VAL A 328 12.71 28.21 -2.70
C VAL A 328 12.88 28.94 -4.04
N ALA A 329 13.38 30.17 -4.05
CA ALA A 329 13.64 30.93 -5.28
C ALA A 329 14.65 30.27 -6.22
N GLN A 330 15.44 29.30 -5.75
CA GLN A 330 16.36 28.53 -6.60
C GLN A 330 15.68 27.41 -7.40
N LEU A 331 14.43 27.06 -7.08
CA LEU A 331 13.69 26.07 -7.87
C LEU A 331 13.41 26.63 -9.28
N ASP A 332 13.77 25.84 -10.30
CA ASP A 332 13.49 26.10 -11.70
C ASP A 332 11.98 25.98 -12.00
N THR A 333 11.34 27.10 -12.30
CA THR A 333 9.91 27.13 -12.65
C THR A 333 9.60 26.48 -14.00
N GLY A 334 10.61 26.18 -14.81
CA GLY A 334 10.49 25.50 -16.11
C GLY A 334 10.40 23.98 -16.03
N VAL A 335 10.49 23.37 -14.83
CA VAL A 335 10.32 21.93 -14.63
C VAL A 335 9.25 21.62 -13.60
N ASN A 336 8.71 20.41 -13.70
CA ASN A 336 7.80 19.86 -12.70
C ASN A 336 8.57 19.00 -11.71
N TYR A 337 8.05 18.88 -10.48
CA TYR A 337 8.77 18.28 -9.38
C TYR A 337 8.06 17.06 -8.79
N TYR A 338 8.85 16.07 -8.39
CA TYR A 338 8.45 15.08 -7.40
C TYR A 338 8.94 15.53 -6.02
N LEU A 339 8.10 15.40 -4.99
CA LEU A 339 8.45 15.78 -3.62
C LEU A 339 8.59 14.52 -2.76
N SER A 340 9.74 14.35 -2.12
CA SER A 340 10.04 13.26 -1.18
C SER A 340 10.21 13.88 0.20
N LEU A 341 9.33 13.54 1.15
CA LEU A 341 9.32 14.12 2.50
C LEU A 341 9.64 13.04 3.53
N ASP A 342 10.82 13.14 4.14
CA ASP A 342 11.17 12.37 5.31
C ASP A 342 10.66 13.07 6.57
N ILE A 343 9.94 12.33 7.42
CA ILE A 343 9.41 12.90 8.65
C ILE A 343 10.53 13.32 9.63
N ASP A 344 11.72 12.72 9.51
CA ASP A 344 12.86 12.99 10.38
C ASP A 344 13.50 14.36 10.14
N VAL A 345 13.09 15.08 9.08
CA VAL A 345 13.44 16.50 8.92
C VAL A 345 13.02 17.33 10.13
N LEU A 346 11.92 16.94 10.77
CA LEU A 346 11.39 17.58 11.96
C LEU A 346 12.26 17.28 13.18
N ASP A 347 12.28 18.21 14.13
CA ASP A 347 12.93 17.94 15.40
C ASP A 347 12.26 16.75 16.12
N PRO A 348 13.02 15.87 16.80
CA PRO A 348 12.47 14.71 17.50
C PRO A 348 11.45 15.06 18.59
N SER A 349 11.42 16.31 19.06
CA SER A 349 10.34 16.80 19.94
C SER A 349 8.97 16.82 19.27
N TYR A 350 8.91 16.97 17.94
CA TYR A 350 7.69 16.95 17.15
C TYR A 350 7.43 15.59 16.50
N ALA A 351 8.47 14.93 15.98
CA ALA A 351 8.40 13.65 15.29
C ALA A 351 9.34 12.61 15.91
N PRO A 352 9.07 12.14 17.15
CA PRO A 352 9.90 11.13 17.80
C PRO A 352 9.86 9.75 17.12
N GLY A 353 8.76 9.45 16.40
CA GLY A 353 8.53 8.18 15.73
C GLY A 353 9.22 8.10 14.37
N THR A 354 10.55 8.02 14.36
CA THR A 354 11.37 7.77 13.17
C THR A 354 12.63 6.98 13.54
N GLY A 355 13.18 6.22 12.58
CA GLY A 355 14.31 5.30 12.82
C GLY A 355 15.68 5.97 13.04
N THR A 356 15.86 7.19 12.53
CA THR A 356 17.17 7.89 12.47
C THR A 356 17.08 9.34 12.94
N ALA A 357 16.32 9.60 14.01
CA ALA A 357 16.07 10.94 14.52
C ALA A 357 17.36 11.77 14.79
N ILE A 358 17.49 12.96 14.17
CA ILE A 358 18.58 13.91 14.45
C ILE A 358 18.04 15.14 15.22
N PRO A 359 18.62 15.54 16.38
CA PRO A 359 18.22 16.77 17.08
C PRO A 359 18.44 18.06 16.29
N PHE A 360 17.87 19.17 16.77
CA PHE A 360 17.97 20.51 16.16
C PHE A 360 17.32 20.56 14.77
N GLY A 361 16.19 19.87 14.63
CA GLY A 361 15.44 19.75 13.39
C GLY A 361 14.47 20.90 13.13
N MET A 362 13.73 20.75 12.03
CA MET A 362 12.75 21.73 11.61
C MET A 362 11.55 21.75 12.56
N ARG A 363 11.02 22.95 12.82
CA ARG A 363 9.72 23.09 13.51
C ARG A 363 8.57 22.85 12.54
N THR A 364 7.43 22.41 13.05
CA THR A 364 6.25 22.13 12.23
C THR A 364 5.75 23.36 11.45
N GLU A 365 5.82 24.55 12.04
CA GLU A 365 5.40 25.78 11.37
C GLU A 365 6.36 26.16 10.24
N THR A 366 7.67 25.94 10.44
CA THR A 366 8.70 26.15 9.41
C THR A 366 8.50 25.18 8.24
N LEU A 367 8.20 23.91 8.52
CA LEU A 367 7.92 22.91 7.48
C LEU A 367 6.68 23.30 6.66
N TYR A 368 5.57 23.63 7.32
CA TYR A 368 4.36 24.07 6.63
C TYR A 368 4.62 25.31 5.76
N LYS A 369 5.36 26.30 6.28
CA LYS A 369 5.74 27.49 5.52
C LYS A 369 6.58 27.15 4.29
N LEU A 370 7.57 26.27 4.44
CA LEU A 370 8.41 25.81 3.34
C LEU A 370 7.56 25.12 2.25
N LEU A 371 6.67 24.21 2.63
CA LEU A 371 5.75 23.51 1.71
C LEU A 371 4.82 24.48 0.96
N SER A 372 4.24 25.47 1.66
CA SER A 372 3.41 26.51 1.05
C SER A 372 4.20 27.36 0.05
N LEU A 373 5.44 27.74 0.39
CA LEU A 373 6.30 28.50 -0.53
C LEU A 373 6.70 27.67 -1.78
N ILE A 374 7.02 26.39 -1.59
CA ILE A 374 7.37 25.47 -2.68
C ILE A 374 6.20 25.32 -3.66
N THR A 375 5.02 24.97 -3.15
CA THR A 375 3.81 24.75 -3.95
C THR A 375 3.30 26.03 -4.60
N ALA A 376 3.47 27.20 -3.95
CA ALA A 376 3.19 28.48 -4.59
C ALA A 376 4.13 28.79 -5.77
N ARG A 377 5.33 28.19 -5.82
CA ARG A 377 6.32 28.45 -6.87
C ARG A 377 6.27 27.44 -8.02
N VAL A 378 6.23 26.15 -7.71
CA VAL A 378 6.40 25.08 -8.70
C VAL A 378 5.26 24.07 -8.67
N THR A 379 5.13 23.30 -9.74
CA THR A 379 4.12 22.24 -9.86
C THR A 379 4.67 20.93 -9.30
N ILE A 380 3.94 20.34 -8.35
CA ILE A 380 4.24 19.01 -7.79
C ILE A 380 3.43 17.96 -8.56
N LEU A 381 4.07 16.87 -8.99
CA LEU A 381 3.44 15.80 -9.79
C LEU A 381 2.87 14.66 -8.93
N GLY A 382 3.31 14.59 -7.68
CA GLY A 382 3.05 13.55 -6.72
C GLY A 382 4.11 13.62 -5.62
N PHE A 383 3.86 12.95 -4.50
CA PHE A 383 4.80 12.95 -3.40
C PHE A 383 4.74 11.67 -2.57
N ASP A 384 5.82 11.42 -1.83
CA ASP A 384 5.84 10.45 -0.74
C ASP A 384 6.08 11.13 0.62
N LEU A 385 5.60 10.46 1.68
CA LEU A 385 5.97 10.74 3.07
C LEU A 385 6.50 9.44 3.68
N VAL A 386 7.75 9.45 4.14
CA VAL A 386 8.52 8.25 4.51
C VAL A 386 9.04 8.31 5.95
N GLU A 387 9.61 7.19 6.42
CA GLU A 387 10.30 7.01 7.72
C GLU A 387 9.48 7.26 8.99
N VAL A 388 8.16 7.44 8.88
CA VAL A 388 7.26 7.35 10.04
C VAL A 388 7.39 5.95 10.64
N ASN A 389 7.74 5.87 11.92
CA ASN A 389 7.91 4.61 12.64
C ASN A 389 6.98 4.56 13.86
N PRO A 390 5.81 3.90 13.74
CA PRO A 390 4.86 3.77 14.84
C PRO A 390 5.42 3.06 16.08
N MET A 391 6.44 2.22 15.92
CA MET A 391 7.06 1.49 17.03
C MET A 391 7.91 2.39 17.95
N MET A 392 8.35 3.53 17.41
CA MET A 392 9.08 4.56 18.15
C MET A 392 8.21 5.76 18.48
N ASP A 393 6.99 5.80 17.98
CA ASP A 393 6.10 6.94 18.13
C ASP A 393 5.54 7.03 19.55
N ASN A 394 5.40 8.25 20.06
CA ASN A 394 4.85 8.49 21.37
C ASN A 394 3.37 8.86 21.24
N ARG A 395 2.48 7.93 21.60
CA ARG A 395 1.01 8.12 21.53
C ARG A 395 0.54 8.63 20.16
N ASP A 396 1.11 8.06 19.10
CA ASP A 396 0.77 8.36 17.70
C ASP A 396 0.99 9.81 17.27
N GLN A 397 1.80 10.57 18.01
CA GLN A 397 2.08 11.97 17.74
C GLN A 397 2.62 12.17 16.30
N THR A 398 3.62 11.37 15.92
CA THR A 398 4.27 11.45 14.61
C THR A 398 3.33 11.01 13.51
N CYS A 399 2.55 9.94 13.72
CA CYS A 399 1.56 9.47 12.76
C CYS A 399 0.44 10.49 12.51
N ALA A 400 -0.08 11.11 13.57
CA ALA A 400 -1.10 12.15 13.48
C ALA A 400 -0.55 13.42 12.79
N LEU A 401 0.68 13.80 13.12
CA LEU A 401 1.37 14.91 12.48
C LEU A 401 1.59 14.66 10.98
N ALA A 402 2.07 13.48 10.59
CA ALA A 402 2.26 13.09 9.20
C ALA A 402 0.95 13.14 8.40
N ASN A 403 -0.16 12.65 8.96
CA ASN A 403 -1.48 12.78 8.34
C ASN A 403 -1.89 14.25 8.12
N SER A 404 -1.60 15.10 9.10
CA SER A 404 -1.91 16.53 9.02
C SER A 404 -1.06 17.23 7.95
N ILE A 405 0.23 16.89 7.84
CA ILE A 405 1.14 17.37 6.80
C ILE A 405 0.63 16.97 5.41
N ILE A 406 0.20 15.72 5.22
CA ILE A 406 -0.36 15.23 3.94
C ILE A 406 -1.55 16.09 3.50
N ILE A 407 -2.50 16.33 4.40
CA ILE A 407 -3.72 17.13 4.11
C ILE A 407 -3.36 18.57 3.79
N LEU A 408 -2.50 19.21 4.60
CA LEU A 408 -2.09 20.59 4.40
C LEU A 408 -1.32 20.76 3.08
N LEU A 409 -0.43 19.83 2.76
CA LEU A 409 0.31 19.84 1.49
C LEU A 409 -0.64 19.73 0.29
N LEU A 410 -1.59 18.80 0.34
CA LEU A 410 -2.61 18.66 -0.72
C LEU A 410 -3.43 19.95 -0.88
N ALA A 411 -3.74 20.66 0.21
CA ALA A 411 -4.53 21.88 0.17
C ALA A 411 -3.75 23.03 -0.49
N GLU A 412 -2.45 23.15 -0.21
CA GLU A 412 -1.57 24.12 -0.88
C GLU A 412 -1.35 23.78 -2.36
N ILE A 413 -1.28 22.50 -2.72
CA ILE A 413 -1.23 22.07 -4.12
C ILE A 413 -2.52 22.48 -4.85
N GLU A 414 -3.69 22.19 -4.28
CA GLU A 414 -4.97 22.59 -4.88
C GLU A 414 -5.10 24.11 -5.03
N LYS A 415 -4.62 24.88 -4.04
CA LYS A 415 -4.60 26.34 -4.08
C LYS A 415 -3.86 26.87 -5.31
N ARG A 416 -2.72 26.28 -5.67
CA ARG A 416 -1.99 26.62 -6.90
C ARG A 416 -2.81 26.30 -8.14
N GLU A 417 -3.48 25.15 -8.19
CA GLU A 417 -4.24 24.75 -9.39
C GLU A 417 -5.43 25.68 -9.69
N GLN A 418 -5.92 26.41 -8.68
CA GLN A 418 -7.06 27.31 -8.79
C GLN A 418 -6.68 28.79 -9.04
N GLY A 419 -5.40 29.16 -8.84
CA GLY A 419 -4.91 30.54 -8.99
C GLY A 419 -3.96 30.68 -10.16
#